data_AF-A0A7Y3U6R3-F1
#
_entry.id   AF-A0A7Y3U6R3-F1
#
_cell.length_a   1.000
_cell.length_b   1.000
_cell.length_c   1.000
_cell.angle_alpha   90.00
_cell.angle_beta   90.00
_cell.angle_gamma   90.00
#
_symmetry.space_group_name_H-M   'P 1'
#
loop_
_entity.id
_entity.type
_entity.pdbx_description
1 polymer ?
#
loop_
_entity_poly.entity_id
_entity_poly.type
_entity_poly.pdbx_seq_one_letter_code
_entity_poly.pdbx_strand_id
1 'polypeptide(L)'
;MTISHFSARSDRRLTITTVAAAAAAAVAACATPGFAQTITVPGTVQRPVIQNVNLNTSVRAPASVLVIPPIPPGLTTAAYKQVERQYKKEIGGIRYRYLGNKKVESIRNEGMARLAKYTQPAAIPPLVKALRGEDQDVQDWLFEHLQTNVDPKLGQSVLTWMSIYDRDEELRERALSALPSGDYNEDTMWLVGTALTSGNEQIIAGGAQAAGQLQLFEAIPLLIQTQGGGAATGGGGEATGALAWIFVGQQRYFVSDLTPVVGDFSAGFDPTLTALNEGSLLVIQDALVEFHRMEVHNALLGLAEQDYGQRVNFGFNTNQWIEWFNDEYMPYKKEAWGKAEAEQKASEEPTPDQGAKPDKTPPPSPNG
;
A
#
# COMPACT_ATOMS: atom_id res chain seq x y z
N MET A 1 58.51 9.67 29.21
CA MET A 1 57.05 9.75 29.44
C MET A 1 56.39 9.12 28.22
N THR A 2 55.64 8.06 28.46
CA THR A 2 55.46 6.91 27.56
C THR A 2 54.31 7.15 26.56
N ILE A 3 54.57 6.89 25.29
CA ILE A 3 53.57 6.85 24.21
C ILE A 3 52.99 5.43 24.19
N SER A 4 51.69 5.28 24.42
CA SER A 4 50.99 4.01 24.30
C SER A 4 49.94 4.06 23.20
N HIS A 5 50.18 3.22 22.20
CA HIS A 5 49.27 2.80 21.14
C HIS A 5 47.97 2.18 21.68
N PHE A 6 46.86 2.39 20.98
CA PHE A 6 45.78 1.41 20.87
C PHE A 6 45.10 1.55 19.50
N SER A 7 45.40 0.62 18.59
CA SER A 7 44.73 0.45 17.29
C SER A 7 44.02 -0.90 17.35
N ALA A 8 42.69 -0.89 17.41
CA ALA A 8 41.87 -2.09 17.32
C ALA A 8 41.45 -2.30 15.86
N ARG A 9 42.19 -3.15 15.14
CA ARG A 9 41.73 -3.72 13.87
C ARG A 9 40.83 -4.92 14.17
N SER A 10 39.58 -4.81 13.75
CA SER A 10 38.58 -5.88 13.71
C SER A 10 38.87 -6.78 12.51
N ASP A 11 39.40 -7.98 12.77
CA ASP A 11 39.53 -9.07 11.81
C ASP A 11 38.15 -9.70 11.57
N ARG A 12 37.50 -9.36 10.44
CA ARG A 12 36.38 -10.14 9.90
C ARG A 12 36.91 -11.09 8.82
N ARG A 13 37.13 -12.35 9.21
CA ARG A 13 37.34 -13.46 8.27
C ARG A 13 36.00 -13.82 7.64
N LEU A 14 35.87 -13.60 6.34
CA LEU A 14 34.80 -14.14 5.49
C LEU A 14 35.13 -15.60 5.16
N THR A 15 34.37 -16.53 5.72
CA THR A 15 34.40 -17.95 5.35
C THR A 15 33.45 -18.12 4.17
N ILE A 16 33.99 -18.23 2.95
CA ILE A 16 33.22 -18.59 1.75
C ILE A 16 33.23 -20.11 1.64
N THR A 17 32.12 -20.75 1.98
CA THR A 17 31.92 -22.19 1.76
C THR A 17 31.50 -22.42 0.32
N THR A 18 32.43 -22.85 -0.52
CA THR A 18 32.17 -23.39 -1.86
C THR A 18 31.54 -24.79 -1.74
N VAL A 19 30.29 -24.94 -2.19
CA VAL A 19 29.69 -26.25 -2.48
C VAL A 19 29.77 -26.49 -3.98
N ALA A 20 30.59 -27.46 -4.38
CA ALA A 20 30.76 -27.88 -5.76
C ALA A 20 29.90 -29.12 -6.07
N ALA A 21 29.21 -29.04 -7.21
CA ALA A 21 28.92 -30.08 -8.21
C ALA A 21 28.48 -31.49 -7.79
N ALA A 22 27.25 -31.87 -8.17
CA ALA A 22 26.92 -33.19 -8.72
C ALA A 22 25.54 -33.19 -9.40
N ALA A 23 25.47 -33.06 -10.72
CA ALA A 23 24.31 -33.48 -11.53
C ALA A 23 24.67 -33.54 -13.03
N ALA A 24 25.28 -34.64 -13.46
CA ALA A 24 25.34 -35.01 -14.87
C ALA A 24 25.56 -36.53 -14.99
N ALA A 25 24.48 -37.29 -15.21
CA ALA A 25 24.53 -38.59 -15.88
C ALA A 25 23.10 -39.06 -16.26
N ALA A 26 23.03 -39.69 -17.42
CA ALA A 26 21.93 -40.51 -17.95
C ALA A 26 20.75 -39.81 -18.66
N VAL A 27 20.97 -39.45 -19.94
CA VAL A 27 19.93 -39.63 -20.97
C VAL A 27 20.58 -40.23 -22.22
N ALA A 28 20.47 -41.55 -22.35
CA ALA A 28 20.65 -42.26 -23.62
C ALA A 28 19.75 -43.50 -23.63
N ALA A 29 19.14 -43.74 -24.80
CA ALA A 29 18.33 -44.89 -25.20
C ALA A 29 16.83 -44.87 -24.82
N CYS A 30 15.99 -44.41 -25.76
CA CYS A 30 15.02 -45.26 -26.46
C CYS A 30 14.29 -44.43 -27.53
N ALA A 31 14.69 -44.64 -28.79
CA ALA A 31 13.90 -44.23 -29.95
C ALA A 31 12.96 -45.38 -30.33
N THR A 32 11.65 -45.16 -30.24
CA THR A 32 10.62 -45.98 -30.88
C THR A 32 9.80 -45.10 -31.82
N PRO A 33 9.58 -45.50 -33.08
CA PRO A 33 8.73 -44.75 -33.99
C PRO A 33 7.28 -45.24 -33.91
N GLY A 34 6.35 -44.28 -33.97
CA GLY A 34 5.00 -44.53 -34.44
C GLY A 34 3.94 -44.62 -33.35
N PHE A 35 3.19 -43.53 -33.15
CA PHE A 35 1.73 -43.53 -33.01
C PHE A 35 1.26 -42.08 -33.19
N ALA A 36 0.74 -41.78 -34.38
CA ALA A 36 -0.05 -40.57 -34.59
C ALA A 36 -1.41 -40.78 -33.92
N GLN A 37 -1.64 -40.15 -32.78
CA GLN A 37 -2.99 -39.99 -32.23
C GLN A 37 -3.45 -38.57 -32.47
N THR A 38 -4.48 -38.45 -33.30
CA THR A 38 -5.27 -37.23 -33.48
C THR A 38 -5.93 -36.89 -32.15
N ILE A 39 -5.45 -35.84 -31.48
CA ILE A 39 -6.09 -35.29 -30.29
C ILE A 39 -7.30 -34.49 -30.78
N THR A 40 -8.47 -35.10 -30.69
CA THR A 40 -9.76 -34.40 -30.78
C THR A 40 -9.97 -33.68 -29.45
N VAL A 41 -9.84 -32.34 -29.45
CA VAL A 41 -10.16 -31.49 -28.30
C VAL A 41 -11.68 -31.33 -28.23
N PRO A 42 -12.39 -31.85 -27.21
CA PRO A 42 -13.81 -31.60 -27.05
C PRO A 42 -14.01 -30.35 -26.18
N GLY A 43 -14.87 -29.45 -26.65
CA GLY A 43 -15.61 -28.52 -25.80
C GLY A 43 -14.87 -27.23 -25.43
N THR A 44 -15.16 -26.18 -26.20
CA THR A 44 -15.11 -24.79 -25.70
C THR A 44 -16.00 -24.68 -24.46
N VAL A 45 -15.38 -24.73 -23.28
CA VAL A 45 -16.02 -24.30 -22.02
C VAL A 45 -16.26 -22.80 -22.15
N GLN A 46 -17.52 -22.41 -22.37
CA GLN A 46 -17.94 -21.01 -22.27
C GLN A 46 -17.68 -20.54 -20.84
N ARG A 47 -16.63 -19.75 -20.66
CA ARG A 47 -16.43 -19.01 -19.41
C ARG A 47 -17.65 -18.12 -19.18
N PRO A 48 -18.20 -18.05 -17.96
CA PRO A 48 -19.26 -17.11 -17.65
C PRO A 48 -18.75 -15.70 -17.96
N VAL A 49 -19.54 -14.97 -18.76
CA VAL A 49 -19.31 -13.55 -19.03
C VAL A 49 -19.56 -12.81 -17.73
N ILE A 50 -18.50 -12.57 -16.96
CA ILE A 50 -18.54 -11.60 -15.88
C ILE A 50 -18.82 -10.26 -16.55
N GLN A 51 -19.99 -9.69 -16.28
CA GLN A 51 -20.30 -8.32 -16.69
C GLN A 51 -19.26 -7.42 -16.03
N ASN A 52 -18.27 -7.00 -16.81
CA ASN A 52 -17.33 -5.96 -16.42
C ASN A 52 -18.15 -4.72 -16.09
N VAL A 53 -18.39 -4.47 -14.80
CA VAL A 53 -18.79 -3.16 -14.33
C VAL A 53 -17.65 -2.24 -14.76
N ASN A 54 -17.92 -1.40 -15.74
CA ASN A 54 -16.93 -0.50 -16.33
C ASN A 54 -16.59 0.59 -15.31
N LEU A 55 -15.72 0.25 -14.35
CA LEU A 55 -15.08 1.16 -13.40
C LEU A 55 -13.89 1.90 -14.05
N ASN A 56 -13.70 1.72 -15.36
CA ASN A 56 -12.57 2.23 -16.12
C ASN A 56 -12.75 3.69 -16.57
N THR A 57 -13.48 4.49 -15.80
CA THR A 57 -13.26 5.94 -15.82
C THR A 57 -11.93 6.17 -15.13
N SER A 58 -10.85 6.25 -15.91
CA SER A 58 -9.55 6.70 -15.46
C SER A 58 -9.65 8.15 -14.97
N VAL A 59 -10.17 8.33 -13.76
CA VAL A 59 -10.06 9.57 -13.03
C VAL A 59 -8.60 9.65 -12.64
N ARG A 60 -7.79 10.26 -13.50
CA ARG A 60 -6.42 10.62 -13.20
C ARG A 60 -6.47 11.45 -11.93
N ALA A 61 -6.16 10.85 -10.78
CA ALA A 61 -6.17 11.52 -9.50
C ALA A 61 -5.29 12.77 -9.65
N PRO A 62 -5.88 13.99 -9.63
CA PRO A 62 -5.08 15.19 -9.75
C PRO A 62 -4.17 15.25 -8.54
N ALA A 63 -2.86 15.38 -8.77
CA ALA A 63 -1.80 15.44 -7.75
C ALA A 63 -1.90 16.66 -6.79
N SER A 64 -3.08 17.26 -6.66
CA SER A 64 -3.36 18.50 -5.93
C SER A 64 -4.74 18.53 -5.28
N VAL A 65 -5.60 17.52 -5.47
CA VAL A 65 -6.89 17.48 -4.77
C VAL A 65 -6.66 16.75 -3.46
N LEU A 66 -6.19 17.52 -2.48
CA LEU A 66 -6.73 17.38 -1.13
C LEU A 66 -8.24 17.32 -1.33
N VAL A 67 -8.92 16.28 -0.86
CA VAL A 67 -10.39 16.21 -0.94
C VAL A 67 -10.88 17.55 -0.43
N ILE A 68 -11.31 18.39 -1.37
CA ILE A 68 -11.70 19.75 -1.03
C ILE A 68 -12.95 19.50 -0.21
N PRO A 69 -12.96 19.85 1.09
CA PRO A 69 -14.17 19.65 1.87
C PRO A 69 -15.31 20.31 1.11
N PRO A 70 -16.49 19.67 1.06
CA PRO A 70 -17.61 20.17 0.28
C PRO A 70 -17.80 21.66 0.55
N ILE A 71 -17.90 22.44 -0.53
CA ILE A 71 -18.00 23.90 -0.41
C ILE A 71 -19.21 24.20 0.49
N PRO A 72 -19.05 24.99 1.57
CA PRO A 72 -20.14 25.26 2.48
C PRO A 72 -21.36 25.77 1.72
N PRO A 73 -22.58 25.29 2.03
CA PRO A 73 -23.78 25.71 1.33
C PRO A 73 -23.91 27.24 1.39
N GLY A 74 -24.08 27.86 0.23
CA GLY A 74 -24.18 29.32 0.10
C GLY A 74 -22.89 30.05 -0.27
N LEU A 75 -21.72 29.38 -0.30
CA LEU A 75 -20.50 29.97 -0.88
C LEU A 75 -20.32 29.58 -2.34
N THR A 76 -19.97 30.57 -3.17
CA THR A 76 -19.47 30.30 -4.52
C THR A 76 -18.04 29.77 -4.47
N THR A 77 -17.63 29.00 -5.49
CA THR A 77 -16.25 28.51 -5.64
C THR A 77 -15.22 29.66 -5.58
N ALA A 78 -15.56 30.84 -6.11
CA ALA A 78 -14.71 32.03 -6.06
C ALA A 78 -14.59 32.61 -4.65
N ALA A 79 -15.70 32.71 -3.92
CA ALA A 79 -15.70 33.18 -2.53
C ALA A 79 -14.90 32.24 -1.62
N TYR A 80 -15.07 30.92 -1.78
CA TYR A 80 -14.30 29.92 -1.05
C TYR A 80 -12.79 30.09 -1.28
N LYS A 81 -12.36 30.25 -2.54
CA LYS A 81 -10.96 30.50 -2.89
C LYS A 81 -10.41 31.80 -2.31
N GLN A 82 -11.24 32.84 -2.17
CA GLN A 82 -10.80 34.09 -1.53
C GLN A 82 -10.56 33.89 -0.04
N VAL A 83 -11.48 33.21 0.65
CA VAL A 83 -11.35 32.84 2.07
C VAL A 83 -10.11 31.96 2.29
N GLU A 84 -9.91 30.94 1.47
CA GLU A 84 -8.73 30.07 1.51
C GLU A 84 -7.42 30.87 1.36
N ARG A 85 -7.38 31.84 0.42
CA ARG A 85 -6.22 32.73 0.25
C ARG A 85 -5.95 33.60 1.47
N GLN A 86 -7.00 34.06 2.15
CA GLN A 86 -6.86 34.82 3.39
C GLN A 86 -6.25 33.94 4.48
N TYR A 87 -6.82 32.75 4.72
CA TYR A 87 -6.26 31.81 5.70
C TYR A 87 -4.82 31.43 5.40
N LYS A 88 -4.49 31.19 4.12
CA LYS A 88 -3.12 30.93 3.70
C LYS A 88 -2.15 32.06 4.10
N LYS A 89 -2.55 33.32 3.95
CA LYS A 89 -1.73 34.48 4.35
C LYS A 89 -1.57 34.55 5.87
N GLU A 90 -2.66 34.38 6.61
CA GLU A 90 -2.65 34.47 8.07
C GLU A 90 -1.84 33.32 8.69
N ILE A 91 -2.12 32.08 8.31
CA ILE A 91 -1.38 30.87 8.74
C ILE A 91 0.09 30.99 8.35
N GLY A 92 0.39 31.41 7.12
CA GLY A 92 1.77 31.65 6.68
C GLY A 92 2.48 32.71 7.51
N GLY A 93 1.77 33.77 7.91
CA GLY A 93 2.28 34.82 8.78
C GLY A 93 2.50 34.37 10.23
N ILE A 94 1.71 33.41 10.74
CA ILE A 94 1.93 32.78 12.05
C ILE A 94 3.13 31.85 11.96
N ARG A 95 3.17 30.97 10.96
CA ARG A 95 4.29 30.06 10.70
C ARG A 95 5.62 30.80 10.64
N TYR A 96 5.71 31.89 9.87
CA TYR A 96 6.95 32.67 9.73
C TYR A 96 7.40 33.33 11.05
N ARG A 97 6.45 33.81 11.88
CA ARG A 97 6.77 34.54 13.11
C ARG A 97 7.10 33.62 14.29
N TYR A 98 6.37 32.52 14.42
CA TYR A 98 6.37 31.68 15.62
C TYR A 98 6.98 30.29 15.39
N LEU A 99 6.96 29.78 14.15
CA LEU A 99 7.41 28.43 13.79
C LEU A 99 8.62 28.51 12.83
N GLY A 100 8.84 27.48 12.01
CA GLY A 100 9.98 27.37 11.10
C GLY A 100 11.29 27.27 11.86
N ASN A 101 12.24 28.17 11.59
CA ASN A 101 13.58 28.13 12.21
C ASN A 101 13.62 28.52 13.70
N LYS A 102 12.47 28.65 14.38
CA LYS A 102 12.40 29.02 15.80
C LYS A 102 12.56 27.76 16.66
N LYS A 103 13.72 27.61 17.30
CA LYS A 103 14.03 26.47 18.18
C LYS A 103 13.44 26.59 19.59
N VAL A 104 12.90 27.74 19.96
CA VAL A 104 12.40 27.98 21.31
C VAL A 104 10.97 27.45 21.43
N GLU A 105 10.80 26.42 22.25
CA GLU A 105 9.53 25.71 22.46
C GLU A 105 8.38 26.65 22.86
N SER A 106 8.64 27.61 23.77
CA SER A 106 7.60 28.56 24.22
C SER A 106 7.02 29.41 23.09
N ILE A 107 7.85 29.83 22.14
CA ILE A 107 7.42 30.61 20.96
C ILE A 107 6.60 29.73 20.02
N ARG A 108 7.02 28.46 19.86
CA ARG A 108 6.30 27.50 19.02
C ARG A 108 4.94 27.16 19.61
N ASN A 109 4.86 26.93 20.91
CA ASN A 109 3.61 26.67 21.64
C ASN A 109 2.64 27.86 21.49
N GLU A 110 3.13 29.09 21.54
CA GLU A 110 2.32 30.27 21.24
C GLU A 110 1.81 30.27 19.78
N GLY A 111 2.66 29.89 18.82
CA GLY A 111 2.29 29.70 17.42
C GLY A 111 1.18 28.67 17.25
N MET A 112 1.32 27.50 17.85
CA MET A 112 0.34 26.41 17.83
C MET A 112 -0.98 26.83 18.48
N ALA A 113 -0.95 27.50 19.63
CA ALA A 113 -2.14 28.05 20.27
C ALA A 113 -2.89 29.08 19.39
N ARG A 114 -2.15 29.85 18.57
CA ARG A 114 -2.76 30.76 17.57
C ARG A 114 -3.36 29.98 16.41
N LEU A 115 -2.69 28.94 15.94
CA LEU A 115 -3.18 28.09 14.85
C LEU A 115 -4.42 27.27 15.25
N ALA A 116 -4.57 26.94 16.52
CA ALA A 116 -5.71 26.18 17.05
C ALA A 116 -7.09 26.82 16.77
N LYS A 117 -7.12 28.11 16.40
CA LYS A 117 -8.34 28.84 16.03
C LYS A 117 -8.86 28.49 14.63
N TYR A 118 -8.04 27.86 13.79
CA TYR A 118 -8.36 27.56 12.39
C TYR A 118 -8.99 26.16 12.24
N THR A 119 -10.18 25.99 12.82
CA THR A 119 -10.94 24.72 12.76
C THR A 119 -11.88 24.63 11.56
N GLN A 120 -12.04 25.72 10.81
CA GLN A 120 -12.99 25.78 9.70
C GLN A 120 -12.50 24.96 8.50
N PRO A 121 -13.40 24.28 7.75
CA PRO A 121 -13.01 23.45 6.61
C PRO A 121 -12.17 24.18 5.55
N ALA A 122 -12.43 25.47 5.32
CA ALA A 122 -11.67 26.28 4.36
C ALA A 122 -10.23 26.60 4.81
N ALA A 123 -9.93 26.47 6.10
CA ALA A 123 -8.60 26.75 6.66
C ALA A 123 -7.71 25.50 6.70
N ILE A 124 -8.30 24.29 6.66
CA ILE A 124 -7.57 23.02 6.78
C ILE A 124 -6.58 22.80 5.62
N PRO A 125 -6.93 22.96 4.33
CA PRO A 125 -5.96 22.76 3.25
C PRO A 125 -4.75 23.72 3.34
N PRO A 126 -4.93 25.03 3.60
CA PRO A 126 -3.81 25.93 3.89
C PRO A 126 -2.99 25.54 5.11
N LEU A 127 -3.64 25.05 6.19
CA LEU A 127 -2.98 24.62 7.42
C LEU A 127 -2.05 23.43 7.17
N VAL A 128 -2.59 22.34 6.61
CA VAL A 128 -1.83 21.14 6.25
C VAL A 128 -0.66 21.49 5.33
N LYS A 129 -0.91 22.29 4.29
CA LYS A 129 0.13 22.71 3.34
C LYS A 129 1.23 23.54 4.00
N ALA A 130 0.90 24.40 4.95
CA ALA A 130 1.86 25.25 5.63
C ALA A 130 2.71 24.47 6.63
N LEU A 131 2.13 23.49 7.34
CA LEU A 131 2.80 22.75 8.42
C LEU A 131 3.48 21.46 7.97
N ARG A 132 3.22 21.00 6.74
CA ARG A 132 3.82 19.79 6.18
C ARG A 132 5.36 19.72 6.29
N GLY A 133 6.05 20.85 6.12
CA GLY A 133 7.51 20.93 6.17
C GLY A 133 8.07 21.43 7.50
N GLU A 134 7.29 21.41 8.57
CA GLU A 134 7.73 21.79 9.92
C GLU A 134 8.35 20.61 10.67
N ASP A 135 9.00 20.90 11.79
CA ASP A 135 9.57 19.87 12.67
C ASP A 135 8.49 18.94 13.25
N GLN A 136 8.92 17.74 13.64
CA GLN A 136 8.06 16.63 14.07
C GLN A 136 7.00 17.01 15.12
N ASP A 137 7.34 17.81 16.12
CA ASP A 137 6.43 18.21 17.20
C ASP A 137 5.29 19.13 16.74
N VAL A 138 5.50 19.96 15.69
CA VAL A 138 4.41 20.75 15.08
C VAL A 138 3.54 19.87 14.19
N GLN A 139 4.11 18.86 13.54
CA GLN A 139 3.33 17.88 12.77
C GLN A 139 2.48 17.00 13.70
N ASP A 140 3.03 16.56 14.85
CA ASP A 140 2.28 15.82 15.87
C ASP A 140 1.12 16.66 16.41
N TRP A 141 1.39 17.92 16.72
CA TRP A 141 0.33 18.87 17.10
C TRP A 141 -0.73 19.04 16.01
N LEU A 142 -0.36 19.09 14.73
CA LEU A 142 -1.33 19.16 13.63
C LEU A 142 -2.24 17.94 13.64
N PHE A 143 -1.69 16.74 13.82
CA PHE A 143 -2.48 15.51 13.86
C PHE A 143 -3.45 15.48 15.05
N GLU A 144 -2.97 15.84 16.24
CA GLU A 144 -3.81 15.98 17.44
C GLU A 144 -4.90 17.04 17.24
N HIS A 145 -4.56 18.17 16.61
CA HIS A 145 -5.50 19.24 16.30
C HIS A 145 -6.61 18.79 15.35
N LEU A 146 -6.27 18.03 14.31
CA LEU A 146 -7.23 17.47 13.36
C LEU A 146 -8.17 16.47 14.03
N GLN A 147 -7.71 15.73 15.04
CA GLN A 147 -8.55 14.76 15.77
C GLN A 147 -9.46 15.44 16.80
N THR A 148 -8.94 16.44 17.51
CA THR A 148 -9.59 16.95 18.73
C THR A 148 -10.44 18.19 18.47
N ASN A 149 -9.97 19.10 17.63
CA ASN A 149 -10.55 20.44 17.49
C ASN A 149 -11.29 20.64 16.16
N VAL A 150 -11.00 19.82 15.16
CA VAL A 150 -11.71 19.81 13.87
C VAL A 150 -12.87 18.83 13.97
N ASP A 151 -13.89 19.03 13.14
CA ASP A 151 -14.98 18.06 13.00
C ASP A 151 -14.41 16.64 12.81
N PRO A 152 -14.77 15.64 13.65
CA PRO A 152 -14.12 14.33 13.64
C PRO A 152 -14.13 13.64 12.27
N LYS A 153 -15.21 13.80 11.51
CA LYS A 153 -15.36 13.22 10.17
C LYS A 153 -14.40 13.86 9.16
N LEU A 154 -14.26 15.18 9.22
CA LEU A 154 -13.30 15.91 8.40
C LEU A 154 -11.85 15.66 8.82
N GLY A 155 -11.58 15.61 10.12
CA GLY A 155 -10.25 15.30 10.65
C GLY A 155 -9.75 13.93 10.19
N GLN A 156 -10.61 12.90 10.32
CA GLN A 156 -10.33 11.55 9.84
C GLN A 156 -10.07 11.50 8.33
N SER A 157 -10.90 12.16 7.51
CA SER A 157 -10.72 12.12 6.05
C SER A 157 -9.45 12.85 5.61
N VAL A 158 -9.08 13.96 6.27
CA VAL A 158 -7.83 14.66 6.00
C VAL A 158 -6.62 13.83 6.41
N LEU A 159 -6.63 13.19 7.58
CA LEU A 159 -5.57 12.28 8.01
C LEU A 159 -5.43 11.08 7.08
N THR A 160 -6.54 10.49 6.64
CA THR A 160 -6.56 9.41 5.65
C THR A 160 -6.00 9.87 4.30
N TRP A 161 -6.36 11.08 3.86
CA TRP A 161 -5.78 11.62 2.64
C TRP A 161 -4.27 11.81 2.78
N MET A 162 -3.80 12.31 3.93
CA MET A 162 -2.37 12.48 4.20
C MET A 162 -1.64 11.13 4.24
N SER A 163 -2.23 10.10 4.87
CA SER A 163 -1.62 8.77 4.94
C SER A 163 -1.48 8.07 3.59
N ILE A 164 -2.32 8.43 2.61
CA ILE A 164 -2.32 7.81 1.28
C ILE A 164 -1.54 8.64 0.25
N TYR A 165 -1.80 9.95 0.19
CA TYR A 165 -1.40 10.81 -0.92
C TYR A 165 -0.20 11.72 -0.62
N ASP A 166 0.28 11.76 0.62
CA ASP A 166 1.47 12.54 0.92
C ASP A 166 2.71 11.93 0.24
N ARG A 167 3.62 12.79 -0.21
CA ARG A 167 4.85 12.34 -0.88
C ARG A 167 5.90 11.88 0.11
N ASP A 168 5.86 12.43 1.32
CA ASP A 168 6.78 12.08 2.39
C ASP A 168 6.29 10.81 3.09
N GLU A 169 7.12 9.77 3.10
CA GLU A 169 6.78 8.47 3.66
C GLU A 169 6.62 8.50 5.18
N GLU A 170 7.49 9.22 5.89
CA GLU A 170 7.41 9.35 7.34
C GLU A 170 6.12 10.06 7.75
N LEU A 171 5.73 11.09 6.98
CA LEU A 171 4.48 11.81 7.23
C LEU A 171 3.25 10.95 6.93
N ARG A 172 3.31 10.08 5.90
CA ARG A 172 2.23 9.12 5.60
C ARG A 172 2.02 8.16 6.76
N GLU A 173 3.08 7.52 7.25
CA GLU A 173 3.02 6.55 8.34
C GLU A 173 2.54 7.16 9.65
N ARG A 174 2.99 8.38 9.96
CA ARG A 174 2.54 9.10 11.16
C ARG A 174 1.09 9.55 11.05
N ALA A 175 0.66 10.05 9.89
CA ALA A 175 -0.75 10.37 9.66
C ALA A 175 -1.64 9.13 9.79
N LEU A 176 -1.18 7.97 9.31
CA LEU A 176 -1.89 6.70 9.46
C LEU A 176 -1.96 6.26 10.93
N SER A 177 -0.85 6.35 11.65
CA SER A 177 -0.76 5.98 13.07
C SER A 177 -1.57 6.91 13.97
N ALA A 178 -1.81 8.14 13.51
CA ALA A 178 -2.64 9.12 14.18
C ALA A 178 -4.14 8.85 13.99
N LEU A 179 -4.56 8.06 12.99
CA LEU A 179 -5.99 7.79 12.81
C LEU A 179 -6.57 7.06 14.03
N PRO A 180 -7.74 7.49 14.54
CA PRO A 180 -8.39 6.80 15.63
C PRO A 180 -8.86 5.42 15.17
N SER A 181 -8.80 4.42 16.05
CA SER A 181 -9.46 3.14 15.81
C SER A 181 -10.98 3.27 15.99
N GLY A 182 -11.77 2.57 15.18
CA GLY A 182 -13.22 2.49 15.34
C GLY A 182 -13.99 2.76 14.05
N ASP A 183 -15.14 3.43 14.15
CA ASP A 183 -15.99 3.72 13.00
C ASP A 183 -15.38 4.83 12.14
N TYR A 184 -15.19 4.52 10.85
CA TYR A 184 -14.66 5.46 9.88
C TYR A 184 -15.77 6.10 9.05
N ASN A 185 -15.58 7.39 8.76
CA ASN A 185 -16.47 8.12 7.87
C ASN A 185 -16.50 7.51 6.45
N GLU A 186 -17.64 7.64 5.76
CA GLU A 186 -17.84 7.29 4.35
C GLU A 186 -16.77 7.93 3.45
N ASP A 187 -16.36 9.18 3.72
CA ASP A 187 -15.30 9.87 2.97
C ASP A 187 -13.94 9.14 3.08
N THR A 188 -13.63 8.58 4.25
CA THR A 188 -12.41 7.81 4.50
C THR A 188 -12.43 6.52 3.69
N MET A 189 -13.57 5.80 3.69
CA MET A 189 -13.74 4.60 2.88
C MET A 189 -13.64 4.91 1.38
N TRP A 190 -14.27 5.99 0.93
CA TRP A 190 -14.21 6.45 -0.46
C TRP A 190 -12.77 6.80 -0.88
N LEU A 191 -12.01 7.46 0.00
CA LEU A 191 -10.60 7.79 -0.22
C LEU A 191 -9.74 6.54 -0.42
N VAL A 192 -9.92 5.54 0.45
CA VAL A 192 -9.22 4.25 0.36
C VAL A 192 -9.61 3.51 -0.93
N GLY A 193 -10.90 3.46 -1.27
CA GLY A 193 -11.36 2.85 -2.53
C GLY A 193 -10.80 3.54 -3.77
N THR A 194 -10.76 4.87 -3.75
CA THR A 194 -10.16 5.66 -4.83
C THR A 194 -8.65 5.43 -4.94
N ALA A 195 -7.97 5.23 -3.80
CA ALA A 195 -6.54 4.95 -3.78
C ALA A 195 -6.19 3.59 -4.37
N LEU A 196 -6.97 2.55 -4.03
CA LEU A 196 -6.78 1.20 -4.55
C LEU A 196 -7.03 1.08 -6.06
N THR A 197 -7.88 1.95 -6.60
CA THR A 197 -8.13 2.04 -8.05
C THR A 197 -7.17 2.97 -8.80
N SER A 198 -6.21 3.59 -8.10
CA SER A 198 -5.23 4.49 -8.69
C SER A 198 -4.29 3.74 -9.65
N GLY A 199 -3.75 4.46 -10.64
CA GLY A 199 -2.66 3.97 -11.50
C GLY A 199 -1.26 4.17 -10.91
N ASN A 200 -1.15 4.77 -9.72
CA ASN A 200 0.12 5.03 -9.05
C ASN A 200 0.34 4.02 -7.93
N GLU A 201 1.41 3.22 -8.07
CA GLU A 201 1.75 2.13 -7.12
C GLU A 201 1.92 2.61 -5.68
N GLN A 202 2.50 3.79 -5.47
CA GLN A 202 2.68 4.36 -4.14
C GLN A 202 1.33 4.70 -3.47
N ILE A 203 0.37 5.20 -4.25
CA ILE A 203 -0.98 5.51 -3.75
C ILE A 203 -1.74 4.22 -3.44
N ILE A 204 -1.56 3.18 -4.27
CA ILE A 204 -2.19 1.87 -4.05
C ILE A 204 -1.64 1.21 -2.79
N ALA A 205 -0.33 1.22 -2.60
CA ALA A 205 0.31 0.71 -1.39
C ALA A 205 -0.18 1.45 -0.14
N GLY A 206 -0.23 2.79 -0.18
CA GLY A 206 -0.79 3.61 0.91
C GLY A 206 -2.27 3.32 1.19
N GLY A 207 -3.08 3.14 0.13
CA GLY A 207 -4.49 2.74 0.24
C GLY A 207 -4.67 1.34 0.86
N ALA A 208 -3.82 0.39 0.49
CA ALA A 208 -3.84 -0.97 1.07
C ALA A 208 -3.40 -0.97 2.53
N GLN A 209 -2.34 -0.22 2.87
CA GLN A 209 -1.89 -0.07 4.24
C GLN A 209 -2.98 0.59 5.11
N ALA A 210 -3.62 1.64 4.60
CA ALA A 210 -4.76 2.27 5.26
C ALA A 210 -5.93 1.28 5.44
N ALA A 211 -6.30 0.52 4.40
CA ALA A 211 -7.36 -0.49 4.51
C ALA A 211 -7.08 -1.51 5.61
N GLY A 212 -5.84 -2.03 5.67
CA GLY A 212 -5.42 -3.01 6.67
C GLY A 212 -5.43 -2.45 8.09
N GLN A 213 -4.80 -1.29 8.31
CA GLN A 213 -4.69 -0.69 9.64
C GLN A 213 -6.03 -0.19 10.19
N LEU A 214 -6.88 0.33 9.30
CA LEU A 214 -8.23 0.77 9.63
C LEU A 214 -9.23 -0.40 9.65
N GLN A 215 -8.82 -1.64 9.38
CA GLN A 215 -9.70 -2.81 9.40
C GLN A 215 -10.95 -2.64 8.51
N LEU A 216 -10.77 -2.04 7.32
CA LEU A 216 -11.86 -1.80 6.37
C LEU A 216 -12.19 -3.08 5.61
N PHE A 217 -13.02 -3.93 6.20
CA PHE A 217 -13.41 -5.22 5.62
C PHE A 217 -14.18 -5.07 4.30
N GLU A 218 -14.83 -3.92 4.08
CA GLU A 218 -15.48 -3.56 2.83
C GLU A 218 -14.49 -3.38 1.68
N ALA A 219 -13.19 -3.18 1.97
CA ALA A 219 -12.14 -3.03 0.96
C ALA A 219 -11.65 -4.39 0.41
N ILE A 220 -11.98 -5.53 1.05
CA ILE A 220 -11.57 -6.87 0.61
C ILE A 220 -11.83 -7.13 -0.88
N PRO A 221 -13.05 -6.96 -1.43
CA PRO A 221 -13.28 -7.21 -2.86
C PRO A 221 -12.43 -6.32 -3.77
N LEU A 222 -12.13 -5.09 -3.34
CA LEU A 222 -11.29 -4.19 -4.10
C LEU A 222 -9.80 -4.56 -4.02
N LEU A 223 -9.32 -5.00 -2.86
CA LEU A 223 -7.96 -5.54 -2.70
C LEU A 223 -7.76 -6.81 -3.56
N ILE A 224 -8.76 -7.69 -3.64
CA ILE A 224 -8.75 -8.89 -4.50
C ILE A 224 -8.58 -8.51 -5.98
N GLN A 225 -9.27 -7.45 -6.42
CA GLN A 225 -9.12 -6.94 -7.80
C GLN A 225 -7.77 -6.24 -8.01
N THR A 226 -7.29 -5.52 -7.00
CA THR A 226 -6.11 -4.67 -7.10
C THR A 226 -4.80 -5.46 -7.12
N GLN A 227 -4.73 -6.62 -6.47
CA GLN A 227 -3.52 -7.46 -6.44
C GLN A 227 -3.10 -8.01 -7.81
N GLY A 228 -4.05 -8.23 -8.73
CA GLY A 228 -3.81 -8.70 -10.11
C GLY A 228 -3.90 -7.58 -11.16
N GLY A 229 -4.18 -6.35 -10.71
CA GLY A 229 -4.54 -5.20 -11.55
C GLY A 229 -3.38 -4.35 -12.02
N GLY A 230 -2.15 -4.85 -11.96
CA GLY A 230 -1.05 -4.27 -12.73
C GLY A 230 -1.35 -4.49 -14.20
N ALA A 231 -2.22 -3.67 -14.79
CA ALA A 231 -2.35 -3.56 -16.23
C ALA A 231 -0.91 -3.41 -16.70
N ALA A 232 -0.41 -4.44 -17.36
CA ALA A 232 0.88 -4.43 -17.99
C ALA A 232 0.79 -3.29 -18.99
N THR A 233 1.12 -2.08 -18.52
CA THR A 233 1.30 -0.89 -19.32
C THR A 233 2.68 -1.02 -19.97
N GLY A 234 3.04 -2.26 -20.34
CA GLY A 234 3.94 -2.52 -21.44
C GLY A 234 3.23 -1.91 -22.63
N GLY A 235 3.69 -0.72 -23.02
CA GLY A 235 3.21 -0.06 -24.20
C GLY A 235 3.15 -1.11 -25.30
N GLY A 236 1.95 -1.36 -25.81
CA GLY A 236 1.70 -2.12 -27.03
C GLY A 236 2.24 -1.39 -28.26
N GLY A 237 3.43 -0.80 -28.16
CA GLY A 237 4.32 -0.75 -29.28
C GLY A 237 4.70 -2.20 -29.52
N GLU A 238 4.11 -2.76 -30.57
CA GLU A 238 4.47 -4.02 -31.21
C GLU A 238 5.99 -4.03 -31.46
N ALA A 239 6.77 -4.27 -30.41
CA ALA A 239 8.20 -4.44 -30.51
C ALA A 239 8.37 -5.81 -31.17
N THR A 240 8.38 -5.80 -32.49
CA THR A 240 8.65 -6.96 -33.34
C THR A 240 10.14 -7.30 -33.17
N GLY A 241 10.48 -7.87 -32.02
CA GLY A 241 11.84 -8.14 -31.60
C GLY A 241 11.85 -8.91 -30.29
N ALA A 242 12.93 -9.65 -30.03
CA ALA A 242 13.06 -10.37 -28.78
C ALA A 242 13.08 -9.40 -27.59
N LEU A 243 12.29 -9.71 -26.56
CA LEU A 243 12.15 -8.94 -25.34
C LEU A 243 13.47 -8.87 -24.57
N ALA A 244 14.25 -9.94 -24.62
CA ALA A 244 15.60 -9.98 -24.08
C ALA A 244 16.46 -11.04 -24.80
N TRP A 245 17.77 -10.80 -24.79
CA TRP A 245 18.79 -11.75 -25.24
C TRP A 245 19.69 -12.06 -24.06
N ILE A 246 19.80 -13.33 -23.71
CA ILE A 246 20.70 -13.81 -22.66
C ILE A 246 21.75 -14.68 -23.31
N PHE A 247 22.98 -14.20 -23.41
CA PHE A 247 24.10 -15.00 -23.88
C PHE A 247 24.73 -15.74 -22.70
N VAL A 248 24.74 -17.07 -22.78
CA VAL A 248 25.43 -17.94 -21.82
C VAL A 248 26.58 -18.60 -22.55
N GLY A 249 27.80 -18.12 -22.30
CA GLY A 249 28.99 -18.63 -22.96
C GLY A 249 30.20 -18.75 -22.05
N GLN A 250 31.16 -19.53 -22.51
CA GLN A 250 32.51 -19.65 -21.98
C GLN A 250 33.45 -18.88 -22.90
N GLN A 251 34.28 -18.02 -22.31
CA GLN A 251 35.38 -17.38 -23.01
C GLN A 251 36.64 -18.23 -22.78
N ARG A 252 37.14 -18.85 -23.85
CA ARG A 252 38.38 -19.63 -23.84
C ARG A 252 39.48 -18.83 -24.51
N TYR A 253 40.60 -18.67 -23.83
CA TYR A 253 41.80 -18.05 -24.41
C TYR A 253 42.73 -19.15 -24.89
N PHE A 254 43.20 -19.05 -26.13
CA PHE A 254 44.24 -19.92 -26.65
C PHE A 254 45.35 -19.08 -27.27
N VAL A 255 46.54 -19.66 -27.35
CA VAL A 255 47.68 -19.03 -28.03
C VAL A 255 47.50 -19.29 -29.53
N SER A 256 47.16 -18.24 -30.28
CA SER A 256 46.93 -18.34 -31.72
C SER A 256 48.22 -18.23 -32.52
N ASP A 257 49.21 -17.54 -31.96
CA ASP A 257 50.53 -17.40 -32.55
C ASP A 257 51.61 -17.29 -31.47
N LEU A 258 52.81 -17.72 -31.82
CA LEU A 258 54.01 -17.62 -30.99
C LEU A 258 55.07 -16.93 -31.84
N THR A 259 55.37 -15.66 -31.55
CA THR A 259 56.50 -15.00 -32.19
C THR A 259 57.77 -15.38 -31.43
N PRO A 260 58.72 -16.11 -32.04
CA PRO A 260 59.97 -16.45 -31.37
C PRO A 260 60.83 -15.19 -31.26
N VAL A 261 61.27 -14.90 -30.04
CA VAL A 261 62.24 -13.83 -29.77
C VAL A 261 63.55 -14.51 -29.39
N VAL A 262 64.52 -14.41 -30.28
CA VAL A 262 65.83 -15.05 -30.13
C VAL A 262 66.85 -14.00 -29.68
N GLY A 263 67.53 -14.27 -28.58
CA GLY A 263 68.76 -13.59 -28.17
C GLY A 263 69.96 -14.51 -28.37
N ASP A 264 71.18 -13.96 -28.24
CA ASP A 264 72.43 -14.64 -28.59
C ASP A 264 72.64 -16.01 -27.91
N PHE A 265 72.01 -16.27 -26.76
CA PHE A 265 72.03 -17.56 -26.05
C PHE A 265 70.70 -17.94 -25.39
N SER A 266 69.58 -17.35 -25.81
CA SER A 266 68.26 -17.65 -25.25
C SER A 266 67.17 -17.57 -26.32
N ALA A 267 66.12 -18.38 -26.16
CA ALA A 267 64.91 -18.30 -26.96
C ALA A 267 63.71 -18.14 -26.03
N GLY A 268 62.93 -17.10 -26.26
CA GLY A 268 61.62 -16.90 -25.65
C GLY A 268 60.54 -16.94 -26.73
N PHE A 269 59.29 -17.14 -26.32
CA PHE A 269 58.16 -16.95 -27.21
C PHE A 269 57.28 -15.84 -26.63
N ASP A 270 56.87 -14.93 -27.50
CA ASP A 270 55.83 -13.95 -27.19
C ASP A 270 54.48 -14.50 -27.70
N PRO A 271 53.61 -15.01 -26.80
CA PRO A 271 52.34 -15.59 -27.20
C PRO A 271 51.32 -14.51 -27.53
N THR A 272 50.71 -14.62 -28.72
CA THR A 272 49.51 -13.86 -29.05
C THR A 272 48.30 -14.64 -28.54
N LEU A 273 47.60 -14.08 -27.54
CA LEU A 273 46.37 -14.66 -27.00
C LEU A 273 45.19 -14.23 -27.86
N THR A 274 44.36 -15.19 -28.28
CA THR A 274 43.07 -14.93 -28.92
C THR A 274 41.96 -15.53 -28.08
N ALA A 275 40.87 -14.76 -27.92
CA ALA A 275 39.69 -15.20 -27.19
C ALA A 275 38.68 -15.84 -28.16
N LEU A 276 38.28 -17.07 -27.86
CA LEU A 276 37.16 -17.77 -28.48
C LEU A 276 35.98 -17.72 -27.51
N ASN A 277 34.88 -17.11 -27.95
CA ASN A 277 33.62 -17.09 -27.21
C ASN A 277 32.72 -18.20 -27.73
N GLU A 278 32.50 -19.25 -26.93
CA GLU A 278 31.58 -20.34 -27.24
C GLU A 278 30.37 -20.23 -26.31
N GLY A 279 29.15 -20.32 -26.81
CA GLY A 279 27.98 -20.21 -25.96
C GLY A 279 26.66 -20.40 -26.69
N SER A 280 25.59 -20.42 -25.92
CA SER A 280 24.21 -20.38 -26.40
C SER A 280 23.60 -19.01 -26.17
N LEU A 281 22.68 -18.64 -27.06
CA LEU A 281 21.94 -17.38 -27.00
C LEU A 281 20.47 -17.72 -26.74
N LEU A 282 19.99 -17.41 -25.55
CA LEU A 282 18.58 -17.53 -25.21
C LEU A 282 17.85 -16.27 -25.66
N VAL A 283 16.86 -16.44 -26.52
CA VAL A 283 16.05 -15.35 -27.06
C VAL A 283 14.68 -15.42 -26.41
N ILE A 284 14.36 -14.45 -25.55
CA ILE A 284 13.06 -14.39 -24.89
C ILE A 284 12.11 -13.67 -25.85
N GLN A 285 11.28 -14.44 -26.54
CA GLN A 285 10.31 -13.92 -27.51
C GLN A 285 9.00 -13.50 -26.84
N ASP A 286 8.62 -14.22 -25.78
CA ASP A 286 7.40 -13.98 -25.03
C ASP A 286 7.71 -14.17 -23.54
N ALA A 287 7.44 -13.13 -22.76
CA ALA A 287 7.57 -13.15 -21.31
C ALA A 287 6.33 -12.46 -20.76
N LEU A 288 5.42 -13.27 -20.21
CA LEU A 288 4.36 -12.76 -19.37
C LEU A 288 4.99 -12.32 -18.04
N VAL A 289 5.24 -11.02 -17.89
CA VAL A 289 5.66 -10.44 -16.61
C VAL A 289 4.40 -10.09 -15.84
N GLU A 290 4.10 -10.87 -14.81
CA GLU A 290 3.05 -10.56 -13.85
C GLU A 290 3.63 -9.71 -12.71
N PHE A 291 3.07 -8.52 -12.52
CA PHE A 291 3.43 -7.65 -11.40
C PHE A 291 2.49 -7.93 -10.25
N HIS A 292 3.02 -8.53 -9.20
CA HIS A 292 2.30 -8.77 -7.95
C HIS A 292 2.56 -7.64 -6.96
N ARG A 293 1.49 -7.10 -6.39
CA ARG A 293 1.55 -6.05 -5.38
C ARG A 293 1.59 -6.66 -3.99
N MET A 294 2.78 -6.74 -3.40
CA MET A 294 2.99 -7.41 -2.12
C MET A 294 2.24 -6.72 -0.98
N GLU A 295 2.20 -5.38 -0.96
CA GLU A 295 1.54 -4.58 0.06
C GLU A 295 0.03 -4.81 0.05
N VAL A 296 -0.57 -4.85 -1.15
CA VAL A 296 -1.99 -5.15 -1.35
C VAL A 296 -2.32 -6.56 -0.89
N HIS A 297 -1.46 -7.54 -1.24
CA HIS A 297 -1.65 -8.93 -0.85
C HIS A 297 -1.53 -9.14 0.66
N ASN A 298 -0.53 -8.50 1.30
CA ASN A 298 -0.36 -8.57 2.75
C ASN A 298 -1.54 -7.92 3.50
N ALA A 299 -2.04 -6.79 3.02
CA ALA A 299 -3.23 -6.15 3.58
C ALA A 299 -4.49 -7.03 3.42
N LEU A 300 -4.66 -7.66 2.25
CA LEU A 300 -5.74 -8.60 1.98
C LEU A 300 -5.70 -9.81 2.91
N LEU A 301 -4.52 -10.45 3.05
CA LEU A 301 -4.32 -11.55 3.97
C LEU A 301 -4.65 -11.13 5.41
N GLY A 302 -4.10 -10.00 5.88
CA GLY A 302 -4.34 -9.50 7.23
C GLY A 302 -5.82 -9.26 7.53
N LEU A 303 -6.53 -8.59 6.61
CA LEU A 303 -7.98 -8.34 6.77
C LEU A 303 -8.81 -9.62 6.71
N ALA A 304 -8.51 -10.51 5.77
CA ALA A 304 -9.23 -11.77 5.60
C ALA A 304 -9.04 -12.67 6.83
N GLU A 305 -7.80 -12.87 7.28
CA GLU A 305 -7.51 -13.69 8.47
C GLU A 305 -8.12 -13.10 9.74
N GLN A 306 -8.07 -11.77 9.89
CA GLN A 306 -8.61 -11.10 11.07
C GLN A 306 -10.14 -11.21 11.16
N ASP A 307 -10.87 -10.97 10.07
CA ASP A 307 -12.34 -10.95 10.09
C ASP A 307 -12.93 -12.36 10.02
N TYR A 308 -12.34 -13.24 9.21
CA TYR A 308 -12.82 -14.60 9.05
C TYR A 308 -12.43 -15.51 10.23
N GLY A 309 -11.36 -15.15 10.95
CA GLY A 309 -10.86 -15.89 12.12
C GLY A 309 -10.16 -17.21 11.78
N GLN A 310 -9.97 -17.52 10.50
CA GLN A 310 -9.18 -18.66 10.02
C GLN A 310 -8.10 -18.19 9.06
N ARG A 311 -7.03 -18.97 8.93
CA ARG A 311 -5.96 -18.66 7.99
C ARG A 311 -6.44 -18.90 6.56
N VAL A 312 -6.37 -17.86 5.73
CA VAL A 312 -6.78 -17.90 4.33
C VAL A 312 -5.58 -17.52 3.48
N ASN A 313 -5.20 -18.36 2.51
CA ASN A 313 -4.08 -18.05 1.61
C ASN A 313 -4.27 -18.74 0.26
N PHE A 314 -4.57 -17.94 -0.77
CA PHE A 314 -4.66 -18.39 -2.16
C PHE A 314 -3.53 -17.82 -3.04
N GLY A 315 -2.47 -17.29 -2.41
CA GLY A 315 -1.43 -16.53 -3.10
C GLY A 315 -2.03 -15.38 -3.93
N PHE A 316 -1.56 -15.24 -5.17
CA PHE A 316 -2.03 -14.21 -6.12
C PHE A 316 -3.16 -14.69 -7.03
N ASN A 317 -3.79 -15.84 -6.76
CA ASN A 317 -4.87 -16.36 -7.60
C ASN A 317 -6.19 -15.60 -7.34
N THR A 318 -6.44 -14.56 -8.13
CA THR A 318 -7.65 -13.72 -8.01
C THR A 318 -8.95 -14.52 -8.10
N ASN A 319 -9.03 -15.59 -8.90
CA ASN A 319 -10.26 -16.37 -9.04
C ASN A 319 -10.58 -17.14 -7.75
N GLN A 320 -9.59 -17.77 -7.13
CA GLN A 320 -9.78 -18.47 -5.85
C GLN A 320 -10.19 -17.50 -4.74
N TRP A 321 -9.61 -16.30 -4.73
CA TRP A 321 -10.04 -15.23 -3.82
C TRP A 321 -11.49 -14.82 -4.04
N ILE A 322 -11.94 -14.68 -5.28
CA ILE A 322 -13.34 -14.33 -5.61
C ILE A 322 -14.30 -15.46 -5.22
N GLU A 323 -13.95 -16.72 -5.52
CA GLU A 323 -14.73 -17.91 -5.16
C GLU A 323 -14.89 -17.98 -3.64
N TRP A 324 -13.79 -17.94 -2.89
CA TRP A 324 -13.82 -17.91 -1.43
C TRP A 324 -14.65 -16.74 -0.87
N PHE A 325 -14.48 -15.54 -1.42
CA PHE A 325 -15.22 -14.36 -0.96
C PHE A 325 -16.73 -14.55 -1.10
N ASN A 326 -17.18 -15.06 -2.25
CA ASN A 326 -18.60 -15.22 -2.56
C ASN A 326 -19.22 -16.45 -1.89
N ASP A 327 -18.52 -17.58 -1.89
CA ASP A 327 -19.07 -18.88 -1.53
C ASP A 327 -18.86 -19.21 -0.05
N GLU A 328 -17.84 -18.65 0.60
CA GLU A 328 -17.50 -18.96 2.00
C GLU A 328 -17.64 -17.72 2.91
N TYR A 329 -16.96 -16.62 2.58
CA TYR A 329 -16.88 -15.45 3.45
C TYR A 329 -18.21 -14.68 3.55
N MET A 330 -18.88 -14.41 2.43
CA MET A 330 -20.16 -13.68 2.44
C MET A 330 -21.29 -14.43 3.18
N PRO A 331 -21.49 -15.75 2.99
CA PRO A 331 -22.41 -16.52 3.82
C PRO A 331 -22.07 -16.47 5.31
N TYR A 332 -20.79 -16.64 5.66
CA TYR A 332 -20.31 -16.51 7.04
C TYR A 332 -20.68 -15.15 7.67
N LYS A 333 -20.46 -14.04 6.95
CA LYS A 333 -20.83 -12.69 7.44
C LYS A 333 -22.33 -12.51 7.60
N LYS A 334 -23.15 -13.04 6.68
CA LYS A 334 -24.61 -13.00 6.79
C LYS A 334 -25.10 -13.71 8.05
N GLU A 335 -24.52 -14.87 8.37
CA GLU A 335 -24.85 -15.59 9.61
C GLU A 335 -24.42 -14.82 10.86
N ALA A 336 -23.23 -14.22 10.84
CA ALA A 336 -22.72 -13.40 11.94
C ALA A 336 -23.59 -12.16 12.19
N TRP A 337 -23.97 -11.43 11.13
CA TRP A 337 -24.88 -10.29 11.24
C TRP A 337 -26.28 -10.70 11.71
N GLY A 338 -26.82 -11.81 11.19
CA GLY A 338 -28.12 -12.32 11.64
C GLY A 338 -28.15 -12.67 13.14
N LYS A 339 -27.06 -13.21 13.68
CA LYS A 339 -26.92 -13.46 15.13
C LYS A 339 -26.81 -12.16 15.93
N ALA A 340 -25.98 -11.22 15.49
CA ALA A 340 -25.84 -9.92 16.15
C ALA A 340 -27.15 -9.12 16.18
N GLU A 341 -27.91 -9.12 15.08
CA GLU A 341 -29.24 -8.51 15.03
C GLU A 341 -30.25 -9.21 15.97
N ALA A 342 -30.20 -10.55 16.06
CA ALA A 342 -31.06 -11.30 16.96
C ALA A 342 -30.73 -11.01 18.45
N GLU A 343 -29.45 -10.90 18.79
CA GLU A 343 -28.99 -10.54 20.14
C GLU A 343 -29.36 -9.09 20.50
N GLN A 344 -29.24 -8.14 19.57
CA GLN A 344 -29.70 -6.77 19.77
C GLN A 344 -31.21 -6.74 20.03
N LYS A 345 -32.01 -7.43 19.21
CA LYS A 345 -33.46 -7.54 19.43
C LYS A 345 -33.82 -8.20 20.77
N ALA A 346 -33.08 -9.23 21.18
CA ALA A 346 -33.30 -9.91 22.46
C ALA A 346 -32.93 -9.02 23.67
N SER A 347 -31.98 -8.09 23.52
CA SER A 347 -31.61 -7.13 24.57
C SER A 347 -32.49 -5.87 24.61
N GLU A 348 -33.16 -5.54 23.50
CA GLU A 348 -34.19 -4.49 23.44
C GLU A 348 -35.57 -4.95 23.93
N GLU A 349 -35.81 -6.24 24.16
CA GLU A 349 -37.07 -6.69 24.77
C GLU A 349 -37.22 -6.06 26.17
N PRO A 350 -38.28 -5.27 26.40
CA PRO A 350 -38.38 -4.43 27.57
C PRO A 350 -38.48 -5.31 28.82
N THR A 351 -37.56 -5.07 29.77
CA THR A 351 -37.70 -5.53 31.16
C THR A 351 -39.15 -5.27 31.59
N PRO A 352 -39.92 -6.30 31.99
CA PRO A 352 -41.33 -6.15 32.30
C PRO A 352 -41.49 -5.02 33.32
N ASP A 353 -42.34 -4.05 32.98
CA ASP A 353 -42.71 -2.89 33.79
C ASP A 353 -43.10 -3.32 35.21
N GLN A 354 -42.12 -3.36 36.11
CA GLN A 354 -42.33 -3.53 37.56
C GLN A 354 -42.78 -2.19 38.12
N GLY A 355 -44.00 -1.77 37.76
CA GLY A 355 -44.40 -0.37 37.95
C GLY A 355 -45.88 -0.08 38.10
N ALA A 356 -46.76 -1.08 38.30
CA ALA A 356 -48.11 -0.82 38.78
C ALA A 356 -48.05 -0.19 40.19
N LYS A 357 -48.06 1.15 40.26
CA LYS A 357 -48.17 1.91 41.51
C LYS A 357 -49.41 1.44 42.28
N PRO A 358 -49.27 1.05 43.56
CA PRO A 358 -50.44 0.80 44.41
C PRO A 358 -51.18 2.11 44.67
N ASP A 359 -52.49 2.01 44.47
CA ASP A 359 -53.52 3.01 44.74
C ASP A 359 -53.38 3.57 46.17
N LYS A 360 -53.09 4.87 46.30
CA LYS A 360 -52.99 5.55 47.60
C LYS A 360 -54.40 5.85 48.11
N THR A 361 -54.95 4.96 48.91
CA THR A 361 -56.09 5.26 49.78
C THR A 361 -55.66 6.29 50.84
N PRO A 362 -56.38 7.40 51.05
CA PRO A 362 -56.05 8.37 52.10
C PRO A 362 -56.49 7.86 53.49
N PRO A 363 -55.71 8.08 54.55
CA PRO A 363 -56.08 7.68 55.91
C PRO A 363 -57.16 8.60 56.51
N PRO A 364 -58.00 8.09 57.44
CA PRO A 364 -59.06 8.86 58.10
C PRO A 364 -58.50 9.85 59.14
N SER A 365 -59.05 11.06 59.17
CA SER A 365 -58.77 12.10 60.17
C SER A 365 -59.17 11.67 61.59
N PRO A 366 -58.32 11.88 62.62
CA PRO A 366 -58.72 11.87 64.00
C PRO A 366 -59.09 13.28 64.50
N ASN A 367 -60.16 13.33 65.30
CA ASN A 367 -60.75 14.50 65.94
C ASN A 367 -59.78 15.35 66.77
N GLY A 368 -59.98 16.66 66.70
CA GLY A 368 -59.55 17.69 67.64
C GLY A 368 -60.44 18.92 67.46
#